data_AF-A0A257NH20-F1
#
_entry.id   AF-A0A257NH20-F1
#
_cell.length_a   1.000
_cell.length_b   1.000
_cell.length_c   1.000
_cell.angle_alpha   90.00
_cell.angle_beta   90.00
_cell.angle_gamma   90.00
#
_symmetry.space_group_name_H-M   'P 1'
#
loop_
_entity.id
_entity.type
_entity.pdbx_description
1 polymer ?
#
loop_
_entity_poly.entity_id
_entity_poly.type
_entity_poly.pdbx_seq_one_letter_code
_entity_poly.pdbx_strand_id
1 'polypeptide(L)'
;MSVLPWLQQYWDHLCDYKIQNRVPQALLITGNKGLGKQHLANQFVFSLLCAKPLDNGLGCGHCDRCLLLNAETHPDFIQIRPDEPGKAITIGQIRSLINRLTLKPQLMLF
;
A
#
# COMPACT_ATOMS: atom_id res chain seq x y z
N MET A 1 15.23 1.81 1.10
CA MET A 1 14.49 0.58 0.79
C MET A 1 14.53 0.38 -0.72
N SER A 2 14.90 -0.80 -1.20
CA SER A 2 15.00 -1.10 -2.64
C SER A 2 13.96 -2.15 -3.04
N VAL A 3 13.47 -2.05 -4.27
CA VAL A 3 12.64 -3.10 -4.87
C VAL A 3 13.51 -4.35 -5.08
N LEU A 4 12.93 -5.53 -4.84
CA LEU A 4 13.63 -6.79 -5.10
C LEU A 4 13.90 -6.93 -6.61
N PRO A 5 15.09 -7.37 -7.05
CA PRO A 5 15.46 -7.34 -8.48
C PRO A 5 14.47 -8.06 -9.40
N TRP A 6 13.94 -9.21 -8.98
CA TRP A 6 12.97 -9.98 -9.75
C TRP A 6 11.56 -9.39 -9.75
N LEU A 7 11.31 -8.36 -8.93
CA LEU A 7 10.04 -7.63 -8.91
C LEU A 7 10.09 -6.33 -9.71
N GLN A 8 11.24 -5.97 -10.27
CA GLN A 8 11.44 -4.68 -10.95
C GLN A 8 10.44 -4.46 -12.08
N GLN A 9 10.24 -5.45 -12.95
CA GLN A 9 9.27 -5.35 -14.05
C GLN A 9 7.83 -5.06 -13.55
N TYR A 10 7.42 -5.68 -12.44
CA TYR A 10 6.10 -5.43 -11.87
C TYR A 10 6.01 -4.08 -11.16
N TRP A 11 7.12 -3.62 -10.58
CA TRP A 11 7.22 -2.29 -10.00
C TRP A 11 7.08 -1.20 -11.06
N ASP A 12 7.80 -1.32 -12.17
CA ASP A 12 7.75 -0.35 -13.27
C ASP A 12 6.31 -0.21 -13.79
N HIS A 13 5.61 -1.34 -13.97
CA HIS A 13 4.20 -1.34 -14.37
C HIS A 13 3.27 -0.67 -13.34
N LEU A 14 3.55 -0.81 -12.04
CA LEU A 14 2.80 -0.10 -11.00
C LEU A 14 3.10 1.40 -11.01
N CYS A 15 4.35 1.79 -11.27
CA CYS A 15 4.74 3.19 -11.43
C CYS A 15 4.04 3.83 -12.63
N ASP A 16 3.86 3.10 -13.73
CA ASP A 16 3.12 3.59 -14.91
C ASP A 16 1.69 4.03 -14.57
N TYR A 17 0.98 3.28 -13.71
CA TYR A 17 -0.36 3.70 -13.27
C TYR A 17 -0.36 5.05 -12.56
N LYS A 18 0.66 5.34 -11.75
CA LYS A 18 0.80 6.65 -11.08
C LYS A 18 1.15 7.75 -12.08
N ILE A 19 2.12 7.50 -12.96
CA ILE A 19 2.57 8.48 -13.96
C ILE A 19 1.41 8.87 -14.89
N GLN A 20 0.59 7.89 -15.29
CA GLN A 20 -0.58 8.11 -16.14
C GLN A 20 -1.81 8.64 -15.38
N ASN A 21 -1.72 8.82 -14.05
CA ASN A 21 -2.83 9.17 -13.18
C ASN A 21 -4.06 8.26 -13.35
N ARG A 22 -3.82 6.96 -13.53
CA ARG A 22 -4.82 5.92 -13.79
C ARG A 22 -4.63 4.72 -12.87
N VAL A 23 -4.56 4.99 -11.56
CA VAL A 23 -4.44 3.93 -10.56
C VAL A 23 -5.76 3.16 -10.46
N PRO A 24 -5.77 1.83 -10.67
CA PRO A 24 -6.98 1.02 -10.53
C PRO A 24 -7.53 1.08 -9.11
N GLN A 25 -8.86 1.03 -8.96
CA GLN A 25 -9.52 1.02 -7.65
C GLN A 25 -9.20 -0.24 -6.83
N ALA A 26 -8.95 -1.36 -7.50
CA ALA A 26 -8.57 -2.61 -6.87
C ALA A 26 -7.45 -3.29 -7.67
N LEU A 27 -6.41 -3.74 -6.97
CA LEU A 27 -5.30 -4.50 -7.51
C LEU A 27 -5.19 -5.83 -6.77
N LEU A 28 -5.15 -6.93 -7.53
CA LEU A 28 -4.93 -8.27 -6.99
C LEU A 28 -3.52 -8.74 -7.37
N ILE A 29 -2.64 -8.89 -6.38
CA ILE A 29 -1.28 -9.40 -6.57
C ILE A 29 -1.25 -10.88 -6.20
N THR A 30 -0.96 -11.74 -7.17
CA THR A 30 -0.90 -13.19 -7.01
C THR A 30 0.52 -13.71 -7.22
N GLY A 31 0.79 -14.93 -6.76
CA GLY A 31 2.08 -15.58 -6.91
C GLY A 31 2.44 -16.45 -5.71
N ASN A 32 3.47 -17.28 -5.89
CA ASN A 32 3.89 -18.27 -4.91
C ASN A 32 4.34 -17.61 -3.58
N LYS A 33 4.33 -18.39 -2.50
CA LYS A 33 4.88 -17.94 -1.21
C LYS A 33 6.39 -17.71 -1.37
N GLY A 34 6.91 -16.62 -0.80
CA GLY A 34 8.33 -16.27 -0.86
C GLY A 34 8.76 -15.30 -1.95
N LEU A 35 7.90 -15.00 -2.95
CA LEU A 35 8.25 -14.07 -4.04
C LEU A 35 8.33 -12.59 -3.65
N GLY A 36 7.96 -12.23 -2.42
CA GLY A 36 7.94 -10.83 -1.97
C GLY A 36 6.70 -10.03 -2.42
N LYS A 37 5.60 -10.69 -2.79
CA LYS A 37 4.34 -10.01 -3.20
C LYS A 37 3.81 -8.99 -2.18
N GLN A 38 3.91 -9.29 -0.88
CA GLN A 38 3.54 -8.35 0.19
C GLN A 38 4.49 -7.16 0.24
N HIS A 39 5.79 -7.39 -0.01
CA HIS A 39 6.77 -6.32 -0.09
C HIS A 39 6.45 -5.37 -1.24
N LEU A 40 6.13 -5.89 -2.43
CA LEU A 40 5.70 -5.07 -3.57
C LEU A 40 4.46 -4.23 -3.25
N ALA A 41 3.42 -4.85 -2.68
CA ALA A 41 2.20 -4.18 -2.29
C ALA A 41 2.48 -3.04 -1.31
N ASN A 42 3.28 -3.30 -0.27
CA ASN A 42 3.64 -2.30 0.72
C ASN A 42 4.45 -1.16 0.10
N GLN A 43 5.45 -1.44 -0.74
CA GLN A 43 6.21 -0.39 -1.43
C GLN A 43 5.29 0.50 -2.28
N PHE A 44 4.29 -0.10 -2.93
CA PHE A 44 3.35 0.67 -3.75
C PHE A 44 2.45 1.56 -2.91
N VAL A 45 1.98 1.07 -1.75
CA VAL A 45 1.26 1.90 -0.76
C VAL A 45 2.11 3.09 -0.31
N PHE A 46 3.37 2.84 0.06
CA PHE A 46 4.31 3.90 0.44
C PHE A 46 4.48 4.92 -0.68
N SER A 47 4.60 4.47 -1.93
CA SER A 47 4.68 5.33 -3.10
C SER A 47 3.42 6.18 -3.28
N LEU A 48 2.22 5.60 -3.14
CA LEU A 48 0.94 6.29 -3.35
C LEU A 48 0.68 7.37 -2.30
N LEU A 49 0.99 7.08 -1.04
CA LEU A 49 0.69 7.98 0.07
C LEU A 49 1.82 8.98 0.34
N CYS A 50 3.03 8.73 -0.15
CA CYS A 50 4.15 9.66 -0.01
C CYS A 50 3.87 11.01 -0.67
N ALA A 51 4.15 12.10 0.05
CA ALA A 51 3.96 13.46 -0.48
C ALA A 51 4.97 13.82 -1.58
N LYS A 52 6.19 13.29 -1.52
CA LYS A 52 7.28 13.54 -2.47
C LYS A 52 8.01 12.23 -2.75
N PRO A 53 7.50 11.36 -3.64
CA PRO A 53 8.20 10.12 -4.00
C PRO A 53 9.57 10.44 -4.63
N LEU A 54 10.49 9.48 -4.55
CA LEU A 54 11.80 9.52 -5.20
C LEU A 54 11.64 9.34 -6.72
N ASP A 55 12.69 9.64 -7.49
CA ASP A 55 12.68 9.54 -8.96
C ASP A 55 12.38 8.13 -9.47
N ASN A 56 12.74 7.10 -8.70
CA ASN A 56 12.42 5.69 -8.98
C ASN A 56 11.00 5.29 -8.55
N GLY A 57 10.16 6.26 -8.19
CA GLY A 57 8.78 6.06 -7.77
C GLY A 57 8.61 5.58 -6.34
N LEU A 58 9.67 5.28 -5.58
CA LEU A 58 9.56 4.81 -4.19
C LEU A 58 9.16 5.94 -3.24
N GLY A 59 8.59 5.57 -2.09
CA GLY A 59 8.36 6.53 -1.00
C GLY A 59 9.69 7.10 -0.49
N CYS A 60 9.75 8.39 -0.15
CA CYS A 60 11.00 9.03 0.27
C CYS A 60 11.51 8.56 1.64
N GLY A 61 10.64 7.94 2.46
CA GLY A 61 10.99 7.40 3.77
C GLY A 61 11.09 8.43 4.90
N HIS A 62 11.15 9.73 4.58
CA HIS A 62 11.44 10.79 5.56
C HIS A 62 10.32 11.83 5.72
N CYS A 63 9.32 11.85 4.83
CA CYS A 63 8.17 12.75 5.00
C CYS A 63 7.21 12.24 6.09
N ASP A 64 6.40 13.12 6.68
CA ASP A 64 5.47 12.78 7.76
C ASP A 64 4.57 11.59 7.40
N ARG A 65 4.10 11.52 6.15
CA ARG A 65 3.29 10.41 5.64
C ARG A 65 4.06 9.09 5.63
N CYS A 66 5.31 9.10 5.17
CA CYS A 66 6.16 7.91 5.20
C CYS A 66 6.53 7.50 6.62
N LEU A 67 6.74 8.45 7.53
CA LEU A 67 6.99 8.16 8.95
C LEU A 67 5.77 7.51 9.61
N LEU A 68 4.56 8.03 9.34
CA LEU A 68 3.31 7.44 9.82
C LEU A 68 3.06 6.03 9.24
N LEU A 69 3.43 5.79 7.98
CA LEU A 69 3.35 4.46 7.38
C LEU A 69 4.35 3.48 8.00
N ASN A 70 5.58 3.93 8.25
CA ASN A 70 6.60 3.12 8.94
C ASN A 70 6.20 2.78 10.38
N ALA A 71 5.50 3.69 11.06
CA ALA A 71 4.96 3.47 12.39
C ALA A 71 3.66 2.65 12.41
N GLU A 72 3.12 2.26 11.24
CA GLU A 72 1.81 1.60 11.09
C GLU A 72 0.63 2.42 11.66
N THR A 73 0.78 3.73 11.82
CA THR A 73 -0.22 4.64 12.41
C THR A 73 -0.85 5.59 11.38
N HIS A 74 -0.66 5.36 10.09
CA HIS A 74 -1.22 6.23 9.06
C HIS A 74 -2.76 6.13 9.02
N PRO A 75 -3.50 7.23 9.22
CA PRO A 75 -4.96 7.18 9.45
C PRO A 75 -5.75 6.68 8.24
N ASP A 76 -5.30 7.02 7.03
CA ASP A 76 -5.92 6.61 5.77
C ASP A 76 -5.33 5.32 5.19
N PHE A 77 -4.46 4.63 5.93
CA PHE A 77 -3.98 3.31 5.58
C PHE A 77 -4.63 2.29 6.52
N ILE A 78 -5.33 1.31 5.94
CA ILE A 78 -5.97 0.25 6.72
C ILE A 78 -5.46 -1.08 6.21
N GLN A 79 -4.79 -1.81 7.09
CA GLN A 79 -4.30 -3.14 6.81
C GLN A 79 -5.20 -4.18 7.47
N ILE A 80 -5.84 -5.02 6.66
CA ILE A 80 -6.61 -6.17 7.15
C ILE A 80 -5.74 -7.41 7.06
N ARG A 81 -5.60 -8.10 8.20
CA ARG A 81 -4.97 -9.41 8.33
C ARG A 81 -5.85 -10.27 9.23
N PRO A 82 -5.79 -11.60 9.13
CA PRO A 82 -6.42 -12.47 10.11
C PRO A 82 -5.91 -12.15 11.53
N ASP A 83 -6.79 -12.20 12.52
CA ASP A 83 -6.43 -11.94 13.93
C ASP A 83 -5.41 -12.96 14.45
N GLU A 84 -5.44 -14.18 13.93
CA GLU A 84 -4.47 -15.24 14.23
C GLU A 84 -3.93 -15.89 12.96
N PRO A 85 -2.66 -16.32 12.96
CA PRO A 85 -2.07 -17.03 11.83
C PRO A 85 -2.84 -18.31 11.52
N GLY A 86 -3.35 -18.41 10.30
CA GLY A 86 -4.11 -19.58 9.83
C GLY A 86 -5.63 -19.46 9.98
N LYS A 87 -6.15 -18.42 10.65
CA LYS A 87 -7.59 -18.12 10.65
C LYS A 87 -8.01 -17.34 9.40
N ALA A 88 -9.30 -17.36 9.10
CA ALA A 88 -9.90 -16.56 8.04
C ALA A 88 -10.15 -15.11 8.51
N ILE A 89 -10.21 -14.18 7.56
CA ILE A 89 -10.67 -12.81 7.81
C ILE A 89 -12.16 -12.85 8.14
N THR A 90 -12.56 -12.24 9.25
CA THR A 90 -13.95 -12.29 9.71
C THR A 90 -14.82 -11.26 8.98
N ILE A 91 -16.13 -11.56 8.89
CA ILE A 91 -17.12 -10.61 8.35
C ILE A 91 -17.13 -9.32 9.17
N GLY A 92 -16.89 -9.40 10.48
CA GLY A 92 -16.82 -8.22 11.36
C GLY A 92 -15.71 -7.26 10.96
N GLN A 93 -14.50 -7.78 10.65
CA GLN A 93 -13.37 -6.98 10.17
C GLN A 93 -13.73 -6.25 8.86
N ILE A 94 -14.35 -6.94 7.91
CA ILE A 94 -14.74 -6.34 6.62
C ILE A 94 -15.84 -5.28 6.80
N ARG A 95 -16.84 -5.52 7.66
CA ARG A 95 -17.88 -4.52 7.96
C ARG A 95 -17.30 -3.26 8.61
N SER A 96 -16.37 -3.42 9.55
CA SER A 96 -15.67 -2.29 10.18
C SER A 96 -14.85 -1.49 9.15
N LEU A 97 -14.15 -2.18 8.25
CA LEU A 97 -13.42 -1.55 7.14
C LEU A 97 -14.35 -0.70 6.28
N ILE A 98 -15.47 -1.25 5.81
CA ILE A 98 -16.43 -0.53 4.96
C ILE A 98 -16.92 0.75 5.65
N ASN A 99 -17.23 0.68 6.95
CA ASN A 99 -17.66 1.85 7.73
C ASN A 99 -16.55 2.91 7.87
N ARG A 100 -15.28 2.53 7.92
CA ARG A 100 -14.17 3.49 7.96
C ARG A 100 -13.96 4.17 6.60
N LEU A 101 -14.15 3.44 5.50
CA LEU A 101 -13.96 3.96 4.15
C LEU A 101 -15.03 4.99 3.73
N THR A 102 -16.17 5.07 4.42
CA THR A 102 -17.18 6.12 4.18
C THR A 102 -16.84 7.45 4.85
N LEU A 103 -15.84 7.47 5.74
CA LEU A 103 -15.36 8.68 6.40
C LEU A 103 -14.46 9.50 5.47
N LYS A 104 -14.36 10.81 5.73
CA LYS A 104 -13.45 11.67 4.97
C LYS A 104 -12.00 11.29 5.25
N PRO A 105 -11.12 11.35 4.23
CA PRO A 105 -9.70 11.15 4.42
C PRO A 105 -9.17 12.20 5.41
N GLN A 106 -8.38 11.75 6.38
CA GLN A 106 -7.90 12.58 7.48
C GLN A 106 -6.65 13.36 7.09
N LEU A 107 -5.76 12.76 6.29
CA LEU A 107 -4.78 13.51 5.52
C LEU A 107 -5.39 13.79 4.15
N MET A 108 -5.81 15.04 3.91
CA MET A 108 -6.10 15.50 2.55
C MET A 108 -4.85 15.26 1.68
N LEU A 109 -4.99 14.38 0.69
CA LEU A 109 -4.18 14.42 -0.52
C LEU A 109 -4.56 15.73 -1.21
N PHE A 110 -3.65 16.70 -1.20
CA PHE A 110 -3.82 18.02 -1.82
C PHE A 110 -4.27 17.88 -3.28
#